data_AF-A0AA39TVJ9-F1
#
_entry.id   AF-A0AA39TVJ9-F1
#
_cell.length_a   1.000
_cell.length_b   1.000
_cell.length_c   1.000
_cell.angle_alpha   90.00
_cell.angle_beta   90.00
_cell.angle_gamma   90.00
#
_symmetry.space_group_name_H-M   'P 1'
#
loop_
_entity.id
_entity.type
_entity.pdbx_description
1 polymer ?
#
loop_
_entity_poly.entity_id
_entity_poly.type
_entity_poly.pdbx_seq_one_letter_code
_entity_poly.pdbx_strand_id
1 'polypeptide(L)'
;MSQIFIVVFISLLIASTTGAQTSADNPDDESVCAGDQRTVLSIIWSCLATIFACTWVAVHPNVPGRDITTKGATCCALERLKIWSMTILAPEVIVAWAAEQFIVAWKLRHGKYKTIAVMSDPATEEKETPKLTLAHGFLVSMGGLYCARSCRHTAASTSPSFPSSLPDFEDVPYFKSEVDEARTEETASSEALIPNALVTLETLECDPIWVEKLAEISLETIEDKSKRDGMSKTFSIIQSSWFILQSVARIIQHLPITLLEMTALAFAGISMITYFLWWYKPLNVKYHIPLHGGSNLKSMTETDSLRHPAHTVTPWWLKFLKFTGWMWYTLMGKPPKRYYMSTENGAPQFYSGTDKEKSKRFMIMVCVGFLFGGFHCLASSFYFPSHAEKLLWRFSSIAVLMGLFAAGRSSPVIMVLEWVAPEWTERRVHRIDTTIAALHNGNIWEERWPLIFHFMSISVIFTYMAARILIIILAFLQLRSLPPLALCTVQWTNVLPHI
;
A
#
# COMPACT_ATOMS: atom_id res chain seq x y z
N MET A 1 21.80 -7.24 6.87
CA MET A 1 20.40 -7.70 6.77
C MET A 1 20.03 -8.26 5.40
N SER A 2 20.17 -7.51 4.29
CA SER A 2 19.90 -8.02 2.93
C SER A 2 20.55 -9.39 2.63
N GLN A 3 21.82 -9.59 3.02
CA GLN A 3 22.51 -10.86 2.79
C GLN A 3 22.04 -12.00 3.67
N ILE A 4 21.68 -11.75 4.94
CA ILE A 4 21.12 -12.80 5.83
C ILE A 4 19.78 -13.27 5.30
N PHE A 5 18.93 -12.36 4.79
CA PHE A 5 17.65 -12.75 4.20
C PHE A 5 17.80 -13.45 2.84
N ILE A 6 18.77 -13.04 2.01
CA ILE A 6 19.12 -13.77 0.79
C ILE A 6 19.63 -15.17 1.15
N VAL A 7 20.44 -15.32 2.20
CA VAL A 7 20.91 -16.62 2.70
C VAL A 7 19.75 -17.45 3.25
N VAL A 8 18.87 -16.88 4.07
CA VAL A 8 17.67 -17.57 4.58
C VAL A 8 16.76 -17.97 3.43
N PHE A 9 16.60 -17.12 2.42
CA PHE A 9 15.80 -17.40 1.24
C PHE A 9 16.44 -18.47 0.36
N ILE A 10 17.75 -18.41 0.10
CA ILE A 10 18.51 -19.45 -0.61
C ILE A 10 18.45 -20.78 0.16
N SER A 11 18.59 -20.77 1.49
CA SER A 11 18.36 -21.95 2.32
C SER A 11 16.91 -22.45 2.23
N LEU A 12 15.94 -21.53 2.16
CA LEU A 12 14.52 -21.81 1.87
C LEU A 12 14.30 -22.46 0.50
N LEU A 13 15.15 -22.18 -0.46
CA LEU A 13 15.04 -22.73 -1.80
C LEU A 13 15.75 -24.07 -1.92
N ILE A 14 16.97 -24.17 -1.38
CA ILE A 14 17.74 -25.41 -1.36
C ILE A 14 16.94 -26.51 -0.68
N ALA A 15 16.39 -26.25 0.52
CA ALA A 15 15.57 -27.24 1.20
C ALA A 15 14.20 -27.51 0.51
N SER A 16 13.76 -26.67 -0.44
CA SER A 16 12.57 -26.95 -1.26
C SER A 16 12.89 -27.91 -2.42
N THR A 17 14.15 -27.90 -2.87
CA THR A 17 14.64 -28.76 -3.96
C THR A 17 15.15 -30.12 -3.49
N THR A 18 15.59 -30.27 -2.23
CA THR A 18 16.15 -31.53 -1.69
C THR A 18 15.14 -32.42 -0.97
N GLY A 19 13.85 -32.10 -0.99
CA GLY A 19 12.81 -32.78 -0.20
C GLY A 19 12.22 -34.08 -0.77
N ALA A 20 12.88 -34.74 -1.73
CA ALA A 20 12.46 -36.04 -2.24
C ALA A 20 13.24 -37.15 -1.51
N GLN A 21 12.53 -38.05 -0.82
CA GLN A 21 13.10 -39.32 -0.40
C GLN A 21 12.89 -40.32 -1.54
N THR A 22 13.97 -40.84 -2.10
CA THR A 22 13.94 -42.10 -2.85
C THR A 22 13.61 -43.21 -1.86
N SER A 23 12.42 -43.82 -1.98
CA SER A 23 12.01 -44.95 -1.15
C SER A 23 12.99 -46.11 -1.37
N ALA A 24 13.47 -46.70 -0.28
CA ALA A 24 14.11 -48.01 -0.33
C ALA A 24 13.03 -49.06 -0.63
N ASP A 25 13.32 -49.96 -1.56
CA ASP A 25 12.47 -51.11 -1.93
C ASP A 25 12.01 -51.87 -0.67
N ASN A 26 10.69 -51.90 -0.45
CA ASN A 26 10.05 -52.89 0.39
C ASN A 26 8.94 -53.55 -0.45
N PRO A 27 8.96 -54.87 -0.72
CA PRO A 27 8.13 -55.47 -1.77
C PRO A 27 6.65 -55.65 -1.42
N ASP A 28 6.23 -55.34 -0.19
CA ASP A 28 4.93 -55.80 0.35
C ASP A 28 3.92 -54.66 0.63
N ASP A 29 4.20 -53.43 0.23
CA ASP A 29 3.24 -52.32 0.34
C ASP A 29 2.85 -51.87 -1.08
N GLU A 30 1.60 -52.10 -1.50
CA GLU A 30 1.06 -51.55 -2.75
C GLU A 30 1.19 -50.03 -2.69
N SER A 31 2.25 -49.47 -3.28
CA SER A 31 2.49 -48.05 -3.21
C SER A 31 1.38 -47.31 -3.95
N VAL A 32 0.53 -46.60 -3.20
CA VAL A 32 -0.56 -45.75 -3.74
C VAL A 32 -0.05 -44.74 -4.77
N CYS A 33 1.25 -44.43 -4.75
CA CYS A 33 1.93 -43.62 -5.74
C CYS A 33 2.77 -44.50 -6.68
N ALA A 34 2.63 -44.31 -7.99
CA ALA A 34 3.43 -44.97 -9.03
C ALA A 34 4.87 -44.41 -9.18
N GLY A 35 5.31 -43.51 -8.28
CA GLY A 35 6.62 -42.85 -8.34
C GLY A 35 6.99 -42.19 -7.01
N ASP A 36 8.03 -41.36 -6.99
CA ASP A 36 8.57 -40.71 -5.78
C ASP A 36 7.49 -40.02 -4.94
N GLN A 37 7.65 -40.08 -3.62
CA GLN A 37 6.79 -39.37 -2.67
C GLN A 37 7.47 -38.11 -2.15
N ARG A 38 6.68 -37.04 -2.01
CA ARG A 38 7.11 -35.82 -1.35
C ARG A 38 6.77 -35.87 0.13
N THR A 39 7.61 -35.27 0.96
CA THR A 39 7.38 -35.21 2.41
C THR A 39 6.50 -34.02 2.80
N VAL A 40 5.80 -34.10 3.94
CA VAL A 40 5.05 -32.95 4.50
C VAL A 40 5.97 -31.74 4.70
N LEU A 41 7.22 -31.95 5.09
CA LEU A 41 8.21 -30.89 5.25
C LEU A 41 8.50 -30.17 3.92
N SER A 42 8.63 -30.92 2.82
CA SER A 42 8.82 -30.32 1.49
C SER A 42 7.62 -29.45 1.07
N ILE A 43 6.39 -29.86 1.42
CA ILE A 43 5.17 -29.09 1.16
C ILE A 43 5.22 -27.78 1.95
N ILE A 44 5.46 -27.86 3.26
CA ILE A 44 5.55 -26.70 4.15
C ILE A 44 6.56 -25.71 3.59
N TRP A 45 7.74 -26.20 3.24
CA TRP A 45 8.86 -25.36 2.85
C TRP A 45 8.67 -24.71 1.48
N SER A 46 8.16 -25.46 0.49
CA SER A 46 7.78 -24.90 -0.82
C SER A 46 6.71 -23.81 -0.69
N CYS A 47 5.67 -24.05 0.13
CA CYS A 47 4.63 -23.07 0.38
C CYS A 47 5.15 -21.84 1.12
N LEU A 48 5.91 -22.01 2.21
CA LEU A 48 6.49 -20.91 2.98
C LEU A 48 7.48 -20.08 2.17
N ALA A 49 8.34 -20.72 1.38
CA ALA A 49 9.27 -20.03 0.49
C ALA A 49 8.51 -19.18 -0.55
N THR A 50 7.43 -19.74 -1.12
CA THR A 50 6.59 -19.03 -2.09
C THR A 50 5.84 -17.87 -1.43
N ILE A 51 5.19 -18.08 -0.28
CA ILE A 51 4.51 -17.01 0.47
C ILE A 51 5.50 -15.92 0.86
N PHE A 52 6.70 -16.28 1.33
CA PHE A 52 7.74 -15.33 1.69
C PHE A 52 8.22 -14.52 0.47
N ALA A 53 8.52 -15.18 -0.65
CA ALA A 53 8.86 -14.49 -1.91
C ALA A 53 7.76 -13.50 -2.31
N CYS A 54 6.50 -13.94 -2.27
CA CYS A 54 5.34 -13.17 -2.68
C CYS A 54 5.02 -11.98 -1.77
N THR A 55 5.35 -12.07 -0.48
CA THR A 55 4.95 -11.06 0.52
C THR A 55 6.09 -10.15 0.97
N TRP A 56 7.34 -10.61 0.91
CA TRP A 56 8.51 -9.84 1.33
C TRP A 56 9.24 -9.17 0.17
N VAL A 57 9.42 -9.89 -0.95
CA VAL A 57 10.18 -9.38 -2.10
C VAL A 57 9.28 -8.54 -3.00
N ALA A 58 8.01 -8.91 -3.15
CA ALA A 58 7.07 -8.19 -4.01
C ALA A 58 6.63 -6.84 -3.46
N VAL A 59 6.72 -6.65 -2.15
CA VAL A 59 6.17 -5.45 -1.50
C VAL A 59 7.21 -4.36 -1.47
N HIS A 60 6.90 -3.26 -2.15
CA HIS A 60 7.75 -2.09 -2.25
C HIS A 60 7.21 -1.00 -1.30
N PRO A 61 7.74 -0.87 -0.06
CA PRO A 61 7.33 0.20 0.85
C PRO A 61 7.76 1.58 0.34
N ASN A 62 7.08 2.62 0.81
CA ASN A 62 7.44 4.02 0.50
C ASN A 62 8.71 4.44 1.27
N VAL A 63 9.29 5.58 0.89
CA VAL A 63 10.55 6.06 1.47
C VAL A 63 10.35 6.37 2.96
N PRO A 64 11.13 5.74 3.87
CA PRO A 64 10.98 5.97 5.30
C PRO A 64 11.38 7.41 5.67
N GLY A 65 10.73 7.95 6.71
CA GLY A 65 11.12 9.23 7.31
C GLY A 65 12.47 9.15 8.02
N ARG A 66 13.16 10.30 8.11
CA ARG A 66 14.46 10.40 8.79
C ARG A 66 14.39 9.92 10.24
N ASP A 67 13.29 10.20 10.96
CA ASP A 67 13.09 9.80 12.36
C ASP A 67 13.15 8.27 12.59
N ILE A 68 12.70 7.48 11.62
CA ILE A 68 12.77 6.01 11.72
C ILE A 68 14.19 5.53 11.41
N THR A 69 14.84 6.15 10.41
CA THR A 69 16.20 5.77 9.98
C THR A 69 17.27 6.11 11.03
N THR A 70 17.11 7.20 11.78
CA THR A 70 18.06 7.63 12.83
C THR A 70 17.99 6.76 14.08
N LYS A 71 16.85 6.13 14.36
CA LYS A 71 16.66 5.17 15.48
C LYS A 71 17.39 3.83 15.28
N GLY A 72 18.05 3.64 14.13
CA GLY A 72 18.90 2.49 13.85
C GLY A 72 18.21 1.35 13.09
N ALA A 73 19.00 0.34 12.75
CA ALA A 73 18.61 -0.73 11.84
C ALA A 73 17.49 -1.63 12.39
N THR A 74 17.41 -1.79 13.71
CA THR A 74 16.38 -2.61 14.39
C THR A 74 14.99 -2.00 14.27
N CYS A 75 14.87 -0.67 14.43
CA CYS A 75 13.61 0.05 14.27
C CYS A 75 13.11 -0.05 12.81
N CYS A 76 14.02 0.13 11.84
CA CYS A 76 13.71 -0.04 10.42
C CYS A 76 13.23 -1.47 10.10
N ALA A 77 13.85 -2.49 10.71
CA ALA A 77 13.47 -3.89 10.52
C ALA A 77 12.07 -4.18 11.11
N LEU A 78 11.74 -3.62 12.28
CA LEU A 78 10.42 -3.77 12.90
C LEU A 78 9.32 -3.12 12.06
N GLU A 79 9.56 -1.92 11.53
CA GLU A 79 8.60 -1.26 10.63
C GLU A 79 8.37 -2.07 9.35
N ARG A 80 9.42 -2.65 8.79
CA ARG A 80 9.31 -3.56 7.64
C ARG A 80 8.57 -4.85 7.99
N LEU A 81 8.81 -5.42 9.18
CA LEU A 81 8.10 -6.60 9.67
C LEU A 81 6.61 -6.33 9.85
N LYS A 82 6.25 -5.16 10.39
CA LYS A 82 4.85 -4.72 10.54
C LYS A 82 4.13 -4.65 9.20
N ILE A 83 4.78 -4.10 8.18
CA ILE A 83 4.25 -4.05 6.81
C ILE A 83 4.07 -5.46 6.25
N TRP A 84 5.09 -6.32 6.41
CA TRP A 84 5.05 -7.70 5.94
C TRP A 84 3.93 -8.52 6.59
N SER A 85 3.74 -8.40 7.91
CA SER A 85 2.63 -9.04 8.61
C SER A 85 1.27 -8.58 8.07
N MET A 86 1.14 -7.30 7.74
CA MET A 86 -0.07 -6.77 7.12
C MET A 86 -0.28 -7.34 5.70
N THR A 87 0.78 -7.51 4.91
CA THR A 87 0.68 -8.16 3.60
C THR A 87 0.16 -9.59 3.69
N ILE A 88 0.57 -10.35 4.72
CA ILE A 88 0.04 -11.71 4.93
C ILE A 88 -1.43 -11.69 5.33
N LEU A 89 -1.83 -10.77 6.19
CA LEU A 89 -3.20 -10.74 6.72
C LEU A 89 -4.20 -10.10 5.74
N ALA A 90 -3.77 -9.12 4.96
CA ALA A 90 -4.63 -8.36 4.06
C ALA A 90 -3.92 -8.02 2.74
N PRO A 91 -3.56 -9.03 1.93
CA PRO A 91 -2.81 -8.81 0.70
C PRO A 91 -3.59 -8.01 -0.35
N GLU A 92 -4.92 -8.07 -0.35
CA GLU A 92 -5.79 -7.28 -1.24
C GLU A 92 -5.64 -5.77 -1.03
N VAL A 93 -5.32 -5.33 0.19
CA VAL A 93 -5.05 -3.93 0.52
C VAL A 93 -3.78 -3.47 -0.18
N ILE A 94 -2.76 -4.33 -0.20
CA ILE A 94 -1.46 -4.04 -0.83
C ILE A 94 -1.61 -3.95 -2.35
N VAL A 95 -2.36 -4.87 -2.96
CA VAL A 95 -2.66 -4.84 -4.40
C VAL A 95 -3.42 -3.55 -4.76
N ALA A 96 -4.39 -3.15 -3.95
CA ALA A 96 -5.17 -1.94 -4.19
C ALA A 96 -4.31 -0.67 -4.13
N TRP A 97 -3.41 -0.57 -3.14
CA TRP A 97 -2.43 0.50 -3.10
C TRP A 97 -1.46 0.47 -4.29
N ALA A 98 -1.00 -0.71 -4.69
CA ALA A 98 -0.15 -0.86 -5.87
C ALA A 98 -0.85 -0.33 -7.13
N ALA A 99 -2.13 -0.64 -7.27
CA ALA A 99 -2.94 -0.17 -8.38
C ALA A 99 -3.16 1.34 -8.35
N GLU A 100 -3.43 1.93 -7.16
CA GLU A 100 -3.56 3.37 -7.02
C GLU A 100 -2.27 4.10 -7.42
N GLN A 101 -1.13 3.65 -6.90
CA GLN A 101 0.17 4.22 -7.26
C GLN A 101 0.48 4.06 -8.75
N PHE A 102 0.11 2.92 -9.36
CA PHE A 102 0.25 2.74 -10.79
C PHE A 102 -0.65 3.69 -11.59
N ILE A 103 -1.91 3.87 -11.21
CA ILE A 103 -2.85 4.80 -11.86
C ILE A 103 -2.31 6.23 -11.77
N VAL A 104 -1.81 6.65 -10.62
CA VAL A 104 -1.22 7.98 -10.41
C VAL A 104 0.03 8.17 -11.27
N ALA A 105 0.97 7.22 -11.24
CA ALA A 105 2.18 7.27 -12.06
C ALA A 105 1.86 7.25 -13.57
N TRP A 106 0.86 6.47 -13.98
CA TRP A 106 0.39 6.39 -15.36
C TRP A 106 -0.22 7.72 -15.83
N LYS A 107 -1.03 8.36 -14.98
CA LYS A 107 -1.61 9.68 -15.22
C LYS A 107 -0.54 10.76 -15.30
N LEU A 108 0.52 10.69 -14.51
CA LEU A 108 1.65 11.62 -14.63
C LEU A 108 2.35 11.46 -15.98
N ARG A 109 2.60 10.23 -16.43
CA ARG A 109 3.25 9.95 -17.71
C ARG A 109 2.42 10.39 -18.93
N HIS A 110 1.10 10.20 -18.89
CA HIS A 110 0.22 10.40 -20.05
C HIS A 110 -0.73 11.60 -19.93
N GLY A 111 -0.77 12.26 -18.78
CA GLY A 111 -1.73 13.32 -18.48
C GLY A 111 -1.35 14.67 -19.08
N LYS A 112 -2.21 15.67 -18.79
CA LYS A 112 -2.16 17.04 -19.31
C LYS A 112 -0.88 17.84 -18.98
N TYR A 113 0.03 17.32 -18.15
CA TYR A 113 1.31 17.96 -17.86
C TYR A 113 2.21 18.07 -19.10
N LYS A 114 2.05 17.13 -20.06
CA LYS A 114 2.66 17.24 -21.39
C LYS A 114 2.17 18.48 -22.14
N THR A 115 0.96 18.97 -21.86
CA THR A 115 0.34 20.15 -22.48
C THR A 115 0.76 21.45 -21.79
N ILE A 116 0.93 21.45 -20.45
CA ILE A 116 1.35 22.64 -19.70
C ILE A 116 2.81 23.00 -20.00
N ALA A 117 3.72 22.01 -20.07
CA ALA A 117 5.11 22.25 -20.47
C ALA A 117 5.24 22.82 -21.89
N VAL A 118 4.28 22.53 -22.78
CA VAL A 118 4.23 23.06 -24.15
C VAL A 118 3.60 24.46 -24.21
N MET A 119 2.78 24.85 -23.21
CA MET A 119 2.14 26.17 -23.15
C MET A 119 3.02 27.25 -22.50
N SER A 120 4.01 26.88 -21.69
CA SER A 120 4.84 27.84 -20.95
C SER A 120 5.93 28.52 -21.80
N ASP A 121 6.24 28.04 -23.00
CA ASP A 121 7.21 28.69 -23.89
C ASP A 121 6.84 28.52 -25.38
N PRO A 122 6.14 29.49 -26.00
CA PRO A 122 5.86 29.46 -27.43
C PRO A 122 7.08 29.82 -28.31
N ALA A 123 8.24 30.14 -27.73
CA ALA A 123 9.40 30.68 -28.43
C ALA A 123 10.60 29.73 -28.58
N THR A 124 10.56 28.52 -28.02
CA THR A 124 11.58 27.49 -28.27
C THR A 124 11.03 26.36 -29.15
N GLU A 125 11.02 26.58 -30.46
CA GLU A 125 11.01 25.48 -31.43
C GLU A 125 12.26 24.60 -31.15
N GLU A 126 12.04 23.29 -30.97
CA GLU A 126 13.03 22.20 -30.77
C GLU A 126 13.58 21.87 -29.35
N LYS A 127 12.98 22.29 -28.24
CA LYS A 127 13.24 21.57 -26.96
C LYS A 127 12.36 20.31 -26.87
N GLU A 128 12.99 19.13 -27.00
CA GLU A 128 12.32 17.85 -26.73
C GLU A 128 11.53 17.93 -25.42
N THR A 129 10.21 17.70 -25.48
CA THR A 129 9.37 17.69 -24.28
C THR A 129 9.98 16.74 -23.25
N PRO A 130 10.16 17.15 -21.97
CA PRO A 130 10.73 16.28 -20.95
C PRO A 130 9.93 14.98 -20.85
N LYS A 131 10.54 13.85 -21.25
CA LYS A 131 9.89 12.53 -21.29
C LYS A 131 9.81 11.95 -19.89
N LEU A 132 8.76 12.30 -19.14
CA LEU A 132 8.51 11.71 -17.83
C LEU A 132 8.23 10.20 -17.96
N THR A 133 8.98 9.38 -17.23
CA THR A 133 8.79 7.92 -17.19
C THR A 133 7.91 7.50 -16.02
N LEU A 134 7.35 6.28 -16.06
CA LEU A 134 6.58 5.71 -14.94
C LEU A 134 7.39 5.69 -13.63
N ALA A 135 8.70 5.50 -13.71
CA ALA A 135 9.57 5.48 -12.54
C ALA A 135 9.62 6.83 -11.81
N HIS A 136 9.56 7.95 -12.54
CA HIS A 136 9.45 9.29 -11.93
C HIS A 136 8.13 9.44 -11.18
N GLY A 137 7.02 8.99 -11.77
CA GLY A 137 5.71 9.01 -11.12
C GLY A 137 5.69 8.19 -9.83
N PHE A 138 6.27 6.99 -9.85
CA PHE A 138 6.43 6.18 -8.64
C PHE A 138 7.33 6.82 -7.59
N LEU A 139 8.39 7.50 -8.00
CA LEU A 139 9.31 8.19 -7.08
C LEU A 139 8.60 9.33 -6.34
N VAL A 140 7.78 10.11 -7.05
CA VAL A 140 6.91 11.15 -6.46
C VAL A 140 5.90 10.51 -5.50
N SER A 141 5.16 9.50 -5.94
CA SER A 141 4.14 8.85 -5.11
C SER A 141 4.71 8.23 -3.83
N MET A 142 5.94 7.72 -3.87
CA MET A 142 6.62 7.19 -2.68
C MET A 142 7.13 8.26 -1.71
N GLY A 143 7.00 9.54 -2.06
CA GLY A 143 7.60 10.66 -1.33
C GLY A 143 9.12 10.61 -1.38
N GLY A 144 9.71 10.17 -2.48
CA GLY A 144 11.16 10.13 -2.65
C GLY A 144 11.80 11.48 -2.96
N LEU A 145 11.00 12.55 -3.10
CA LEU A 145 11.45 13.88 -3.48
C LEU A 145 10.99 14.91 -2.45
N TYR A 146 11.83 15.90 -2.18
CA TYR A 146 11.50 17.00 -1.27
C TYR A 146 12.01 18.34 -1.77
N CYS A 147 11.33 19.41 -1.36
CA CYS A 147 11.73 20.77 -1.70
C CYS A 147 12.76 21.28 -0.69
N ALA A 148 13.97 21.55 -1.18
CA ALA A 148 15.07 22.04 -0.35
C ALA A 148 14.94 23.55 -0.01
N ARG A 149 14.06 24.32 -0.69
CA ARG A 149 13.94 25.77 -0.49
C ARG A 149 12.55 26.31 -0.86
N SER A 150 12.06 27.29 -0.10
CA SER A 150 10.75 27.96 -0.31
C SER A 150 10.79 28.93 -1.50
N CYS A 151 9.77 28.90 -2.36
CA CYS A 151 9.57 29.91 -3.41
C CYS A 151 8.70 31.05 -2.86
N ARG A 152 9.22 32.28 -2.84
CA ARG A 152 8.40 33.50 -2.77
C ARG A 152 8.15 33.97 -4.19
N HIS A 153 6.91 33.98 -4.63
CA HIS A 153 6.50 34.91 -5.69
C HIS A 153 6.31 36.28 -5.03
N THR A 154 7.30 37.16 -5.14
CA THR A 154 7.10 38.58 -4.84
C THR A 154 6.25 39.18 -5.95
N ALA A 155 4.93 39.30 -5.71
CA ALA A 155 4.13 40.25 -6.45
C ALA A 155 4.63 41.65 -6.07
N ALA A 156 5.30 42.32 -7.01
CA ALA A 156 5.65 43.73 -6.86
C ALA A 156 4.35 44.56 -6.95
N SER A 157 3.73 44.84 -5.81
CA SER A 157 2.70 45.87 -5.71
C SER A 157 3.36 47.15 -5.20
N THR A 158 3.62 48.07 -6.12
CA THR A 158 3.83 49.49 -5.81
C THR A 158 2.56 50.03 -5.15
N SER A 159 2.59 50.26 -3.85
CA SER A 159 1.51 50.95 -3.14
C SER A 159 1.83 52.46 -3.04
N PRO A 160 0.91 53.37 -3.39
CA PRO A 160 1.08 54.79 -3.13
C PRO A 160 0.81 55.09 -1.64
N SER A 161 1.68 55.89 -1.04
CA SER A 161 1.54 56.50 0.29
C SER A 161 0.36 57.45 0.35
N PHE A 162 -0.35 57.56 1.50
CA PHE A 162 -0.92 58.81 2.06
C PHE A 162 -1.58 58.57 3.45
N PRO A 163 -1.84 59.62 4.27
CA PRO A 163 -1.12 59.80 5.53
C PRO A 163 -1.97 59.71 6.80
N SER A 164 -1.24 59.75 7.93
CA SER A 164 -1.62 59.71 9.34
C SER A 164 -2.39 60.93 9.87
N SER A 165 -3.45 60.69 10.66
CA SER A 165 -3.99 61.63 11.66
C SER A 165 -4.89 60.93 12.72
N LEU A 166 -4.30 60.69 13.92
CA LEU A 166 -4.74 60.84 15.35
C LEU A 166 -6.23 60.99 15.76
N PRO A 167 -6.67 60.83 17.05
CA PRO A 167 -5.92 60.69 18.33
C PRO A 167 -6.41 59.62 19.36
N ASP A 168 -5.67 59.53 20.47
CA ASP A 168 -5.82 58.72 21.72
C ASP A 168 -7.13 58.87 22.51
N PHE A 169 -7.51 57.85 23.30
CA PHE A 169 -8.08 58.01 24.66
C PHE A 169 -7.97 56.73 25.51
N GLU A 170 -7.55 56.91 26.77
CA GLU A 170 -7.30 55.93 27.83
C GLU A 170 -8.57 55.38 28.55
N ASP A 171 -8.37 54.26 29.28
CA ASP A 171 -9.00 53.82 30.54
C ASP A 171 -10.02 52.64 30.65
N VAL A 172 -9.48 51.43 30.96
CA VAL A 172 -9.76 50.38 32.02
C VAL A 172 -11.23 49.86 32.34
N PRO A 173 -11.45 48.69 32.99
CA PRO A 173 -11.17 47.25 32.71
C PRO A 173 -12.41 46.31 32.73
N TYR A 174 -12.20 45.02 32.41
CA TYR A 174 -12.98 43.82 32.86
C TYR A 174 -14.29 43.46 32.12
N PHE A 175 -14.18 42.67 31.04
CA PHE A 175 -14.94 41.41 30.90
C PHE A 175 -14.27 40.50 29.85
N LYS A 176 -14.12 39.24 30.20
CA LYS A 176 -13.41 38.18 29.46
C LYS A 176 -14.46 37.23 28.90
N SER A 177 -14.22 36.72 27.69
CA SER A 177 -14.88 35.60 27.02
C SER A 177 -15.92 35.97 25.95
N GLU A 178 -15.75 35.34 24.78
CA GLU A 178 -16.76 35.08 23.73
C GLU A 178 -17.23 36.24 22.84
N VAL A 179 -16.33 36.87 22.07
CA VAL A 179 -16.64 37.33 20.70
C VAL A 179 -15.31 37.46 19.92
N ASP A 180 -14.77 36.39 19.33
CA ASP A 180 -13.70 36.52 18.31
C ASP A 180 -13.52 35.27 17.41
N GLU A 181 -14.50 34.36 17.38
CA GLU A 181 -14.42 33.13 16.58
C GLU A 181 -15.39 33.12 15.38
N ALA A 182 -15.69 34.30 14.84
CA ALA A 182 -16.60 34.43 13.69
C ALA A 182 -16.22 35.61 12.78
N ARG A 183 -14.94 35.75 12.40
CA ARG A 183 -14.56 36.60 11.25
C ARG A 183 -13.15 36.35 10.71
N THR A 184 -12.87 35.13 10.26
CA THR A 184 -11.70 34.89 9.40
C THR A 184 -11.96 33.75 8.41
N GLU A 185 -13.06 33.88 7.65
CA GLU A 185 -13.16 33.23 6.34
C GLU A 185 -13.13 34.32 5.27
N GLU A 186 -12.45 33.99 4.17
CA GLU A 186 -12.25 34.77 2.94
C GLU A 186 -11.14 35.83 2.95
N THR A 187 -9.89 35.35 2.83
CA THR A 187 -8.96 35.95 1.85
C THR A 187 -7.93 34.90 1.43
N ALA A 188 -8.05 34.45 0.17
CA ALA A 188 -7.10 33.60 -0.50
C ALA A 188 -5.71 34.27 -0.47
N SER A 189 -4.81 33.74 0.37
CA SER A 189 -3.43 34.17 0.44
C SER A 189 -2.53 33.01 0.00
N SER A 190 -1.70 33.31 -0.98
CA SER A 190 -0.72 32.44 -1.66
C SER A 190 0.01 31.51 -0.68
N GLU A 191 -0.23 30.19 -0.78
CA GLU A 191 0.44 29.18 0.03
C GLU A 191 1.93 29.10 -0.32
N ALA A 192 2.80 29.53 0.60
CA ALA A 192 4.24 29.36 0.48
C ALA A 192 4.62 27.90 0.82
N LEU A 193 5.26 27.21 -0.12
CA LEU A 193 5.74 25.84 0.08
C LEU A 193 6.78 25.80 1.22
N ILE A 194 6.51 24.99 2.25
CA ILE A 194 7.32 24.88 3.47
C ILE A 194 8.66 24.16 3.12
N PRO A 195 9.82 24.66 3.60
CA PRO A 195 11.11 23.96 3.43
C PRO A 195 11.03 22.52 3.98
N ASN A 196 11.66 21.56 3.30
CA ASN A 196 11.67 20.13 3.66
C ASN A 196 10.31 19.40 3.52
N ALA A 197 9.31 20.02 2.90
CA ALA A 197 8.09 19.35 2.49
C ALA A 197 8.36 18.34 1.36
N LEU A 198 7.71 17.18 1.42
CA LEU A 198 7.74 16.21 0.32
C LEU A 198 6.95 16.73 -0.87
N VAL A 199 7.46 16.47 -2.07
CA VAL A 199 6.79 16.83 -3.32
C VAL A 199 5.62 15.86 -3.53
N THR A 200 4.41 16.39 -3.59
CA THR A 200 3.17 15.65 -3.87
C THR A 200 2.67 15.92 -5.28
N LEU A 201 1.68 15.16 -5.72
CA LEU A 201 1.03 15.35 -7.01
C LEU A 201 0.43 16.76 -7.14
N GLU A 202 -0.13 17.28 -6.06
CA GLU A 202 -0.73 18.61 -5.98
C GLU A 202 0.34 19.69 -6.15
N THR A 203 1.51 19.53 -5.53
CA THR A 203 2.62 20.49 -5.72
C THR A 203 3.15 20.52 -7.16
N LEU A 204 3.10 19.38 -7.87
CA LEU A 204 3.42 19.30 -9.31
C LEU A 204 2.33 19.90 -10.20
N GLU A 205 1.06 19.88 -9.76
CA GLU A 205 -0.04 20.57 -10.45
C GLU A 205 0.08 22.10 -10.32
N CYS A 206 0.63 22.60 -9.21
CA CYS A 206 0.71 24.03 -8.93
C CYS A 206 1.78 24.78 -9.74
N ASP A 207 2.91 24.15 -10.10
CA ASP A 207 4.02 24.84 -10.78
C ASP A 207 4.76 23.92 -11.77
N PRO A 208 4.78 24.26 -13.08
CA PRO A 208 5.41 23.45 -14.13
C PRO A 208 6.94 23.36 -14.00
N ILE A 209 7.60 24.26 -13.25
CA ILE A 209 9.05 24.24 -13.04
C ILE A 209 9.50 22.94 -12.36
N TRP A 210 8.66 22.35 -11.51
CA TRP A 210 8.98 21.08 -10.84
C TRP A 210 8.94 19.89 -11.80
N VAL A 211 8.15 19.96 -12.87
CA VAL A 211 8.07 18.89 -13.88
C VAL A 211 9.35 18.85 -14.72
N GLU A 212 9.89 20.01 -15.09
CA GLU A 212 11.16 20.10 -15.82
C GLU A 212 12.31 19.54 -14.96
N LYS A 213 12.42 19.98 -13.71
CA LYS A 213 13.45 19.47 -12.77
C LYS A 213 13.32 17.99 -12.46
N LEU A 214 12.09 17.49 -12.40
CA LEU A 214 11.84 16.08 -12.22
C LEU A 214 12.36 15.27 -13.42
N ALA A 215 12.22 15.80 -14.63
CA ALA A 215 12.73 15.16 -15.83
C ALA A 215 14.26 15.30 -16.01
N GLU A 216 14.88 16.32 -15.39
CA GLU A 216 16.34 16.45 -15.31
C GLU A 216 16.99 15.40 -14.40
N ILE A 217 16.25 14.78 -13.49
CA ILE A 217 16.78 13.68 -12.67
C ILE A 217 17.21 12.56 -13.61
N SER A 218 18.51 12.26 -13.63
CA SER A 218 19.07 11.34 -14.61
C SER A 218 18.41 9.97 -14.52
N LEU A 219 17.90 9.51 -15.67
CA LEU A 219 17.38 8.16 -15.85
C LEU A 219 18.40 7.11 -15.41
N GLU A 220 19.69 7.38 -15.59
CA GLU A 220 20.79 6.51 -15.18
C GLU A 220 20.78 6.21 -13.67
N THR A 221 20.49 7.20 -12.83
CA THR A 221 20.44 7.00 -11.37
C THR A 221 19.24 6.16 -10.95
N ILE A 222 18.11 6.32 -11.64
CA ILE A 222 16.90 5.53 -11.40
C ILE A 222 17.08 4.11 -11.95
N GLU A 223 17.69 3.99 -13.12
CA GLU A 223 17.90 2.73 -13.82
C GLU A 223 18.92 1.85 -13.10
N ASP A 224 20.02 2.42 -12.59
CA ASP A 224 21.00 1.68 -11.78
C ASP A 224 20.37 1.06 -10.53
N LYS A 225 19.50 1.81 -9.83
CA LYS A 225 18.72 1.26 -8.71
C LYS A 225 17.74 0.18 -9.18
N SER A 226 17.10 0.36 -10.33
CA SER A 226 16.18 -0.63 -10.89
C SER A 226 16.87 -1.95 -11.29
N LYS A 227 18.13 -1.91 -11.75
CA LYS A 227 18.93 -3.09 -12.13
C LYS A 227 19.21 -3.99 -10.93
N ARG A 228 19.62 -3.39 -9.80
CA ARG A 228 19.84 -4.12 -8.55
C ARG A 228 18.55 -4.77 -8.02
N ASP A 229 17.42 -4.13 -8.23
CA ASP A 229 16.11 -4.68 -7.85
C ASP A 229 15.66 -5.81 -8.80
N GLY A 230 16.02 -5.72 -10.08
CA GLY A 230 15.70 -6.70 -11.12
C GLY A 230 16.09 -8.13 -10.76
N MET A 231 17.28 -8.35 -10.19
CA MET A 231 17.73 -9.69 -9.80
C MET A 231 16.82 -10.35 -8.75
N SER A 232 16.42 -9.59 -7.71
CA SER A 232 15.52 -10.11 -6.68
C SER A 232 14.11 -10.38 -7.20
N LYS A 233 13.62 -9.52 -8.11
CA LYS A 233 12.32 -9.67 -8.78
C LYS A 233 12.29 -10.91 -9.67
N THR A 234 13.29 -11.10 -10.52
CA THR A 234 13.39 -12.26 -11.43
C THR A 234 13.37 -13.56 -10.65
N PHE A 235 14.12 -13.62 -9.55
CA PHE A 235 14.12 -14.81 -8.71
C PHE A 235 12.72 -15.12 -8.16
N SER A 236 12.03 -14.13 -7.57
CA SER A 236 10.69 -14.34 -7.02
C SER A 236 9.67 -14.73 -8.08
N ILE A 237 9.77 -14.19 -9.29
CA ILE A 237 8.89 -14.57 -10.42
C ILE A 237 9.14 -16.02 -10.83
N ILE A 238 10.40 -16.45 -10.92
CA ILE A 238 10.73 -17.85 -11.23
C ILE A 238 10.17 -18.78 -10.16
N GLN A 239 10.39 -18.47 -8.88
CA GLN A 239 9.88 -19.27 -7.75
C GLN A 239 8.34 -19.37 -7.77
N SER A 240 7.65 -18.24 -7.90
CA SER A 240 6.18 -18.21 -7.94
C SER A 240 5.61 -18.92 -9.16
N SER A 241 6.23 -18.73 -10.33
CA SER A 241 5.80 -19.38 -11.58
C SER A 241 5.97 -20.90 -11.51
N TRP A 242 7.10 -21.36 -10.95
CA TRP A 242 7.36 -22.77 -10.72
C TRP A 242 6.34 -23.39 -9.75
N PHE A 243 6.05 -22.71 -8.64
CA PHE A 243 5.03 -23.15 -7.69
C PHE A 243 3.62 -23.21 -8.30
N ILE A 244 3.25 -22.21 -9.10
CA ILE A 244 1.99 -22.19 -9.85
C ILE A 244 1.93 -23.39 -10.80
N LEU A 245 3.00 -23.63 -11.58
CA LEU A 245 3.05 -24.74 -12.52
C LEU A 245 2.92 -26.10 -11.81
N GLN A 246 3.62 -26.29 -10.69
CA GLN A 246 3.49 -27.50 -9.85
C GLN A 246 2.05 -27.68 -9.35
N SER A 247 1.42 -26.60 -8.88
CA SER A 247 0.04 -26.64 -8.39
C SER A 247 -0.94 -26.98 -9.51
N VAL A 248 -0.80 -26.37 -10.68
CA VAL A 248 -1.65 -26.64 -11.87
C VAL A 248 -1.47 -28.09 -12.34
N ALA A 249 -0.24 -28.59 -12.39
CA ALA A 249 0.02 -29.98 -12.78
C ALA A 249 -0.64 -30.99 -11.83
N ARG A 250 -0.70 -30.68 -10.51
CA ARG A 250 -1.47 -31.48 -9.55
C ARG A 250 -2.97 -31.50 -9.86
N ILE A 251 -3.56 -30.36 -10.22
CA ILE A 251 -4.97 -30.27 -10.62
C ILE A 251 -5.24 -31.17 -11.83
N ILE A 252 -4.38 -31.08 -12.86
CA ILE A 252 -4.52 -31.85 -14.11
C ILE A 252 -4.43 -33.36 -13.84
N GLN A 253 -3.54 -33.77 -12.93
CA GLN A 253 -3.38 -35.19 -12.55
C GLN A 253 -4.39 -35.65 -11.49
N HIS A 254 -5.38 -34.82 -11.13
CA HIS A 254 -6.36 -35.10 -10.07
C HIS A 254 -5.72 -35.45 -8.71
N LEU A 255 -4.54 -34.90 -8.43
CA LEU A 255 -3.87 -35.06 -7.14
C LEU A 255 -4.42 -34.05 -6.12
N PRO A 256 -4.68 -34.46 -4.86
CA PRO A 256 -5.12 -33.53 -3.83
C PRO A 256 -4.13 -32.40 -3.60
N ILE A 257 -4.65 -31.17 -3.50
CA ILE A 257 -3.90 -29.98 -3.11
C ILE A 257 -4.21 -29.69 -1.64
N THR A 258 -3.18 -29.40 -0.84
CA THR A 258 -3.36 -29.02 0.56
C THR A 258 -3.90 -27.59 0.69
N LEU A 259 -4.54 -27.25 1.81
CA LEU A 259 -5.01 -25.89 2.10
C LEU A 259 -3.85 -24.88 2.12
N LEU A 260 -2.68 -25.31 2.59
CA LEU A 260 -1.48 -24.49 2.60
C LEU A 260 -1.00 -24.20 1.16
N GLU A 261 -1.01 -25.20 0.28
CA GLU A 261 -0.67 -25.01 -1.14
C GLU A 261 -1.67 -24.10 -1.85
N MET A 262 -2.97 -24.27 -1.61
CA MET A 262 -3.99 -23.37 -2.16
C MET A 262 -3.80 -21.92 -1.68
N THR A 263 -3.47 -21.75 -0.40
CA THR A 263 -3.18 -20.42 0.16
C THR A 263 -1.96 -19.81 -0.50
N ALA A 264 -0.87 -20.58 -0.64
CA ALA A 264 0.35 -20.14 -1.32
C ALA A 264 0.09 -19.82 -2.81
N LEU A 265 -0.74 -20.61 -3.50
CA LEU A 265 -1.15 -20.38 -4.89
C LEU A 265 -1.92 -19.06 -5.03
N ALA A 266 -2.84 -18.79 -4.10
CA ALA A 266 -3.56 -17.52 -4.08
C ALA A 266 -2.62 -16.32 -3.83
N PHE A 267 -1.64 -16.46 -2.91
CA PHE A 267 -0.59 -15.45 -2.70
C PHE A 267 0.29 -15.25 -3.94
N ALA A 268 0.63 -16.33 -4.66
CA ALA A 268 1.39 -16.25 -5.90
C ALA A 268 0.63 -15.46 -6.96
N GLY A 269 -0.66 -15.76 -7.17
CA GLY A 269 -1.50 -15.05 -8.16
C GLY A 269 -1.62 -13.55 -7.89
N ILE A 270 -1.97 -13.14 -6.66
CA ILE A 270 -2.08 -11.71 -6.32
C ILE A 270 -0.72 -11.00 -6.30
N SER A 271 0.36 -11.72 -5.98
CA SER A 271 1.72 -11.18 -6.02
C SER A 271 2.16 -10.90 -7.45
N MET A 272 1.82 -11.76 -8.42
CA MET A 272 2.07 -11.49 -9.85
C MET A 272 1.38 -10.20 -10.32
N ILE A 273 0.13 -9.97 -9.89
CA ILE A 273 -0.59 -8.72 -10.17
C ILE A 273 0.14 -7.52 -9.52
N THR A 274 0.55 -7.67 -8.26
CA THR A 274 1.30 -6.63 -7.54
C THR A 274 2.62 -6.29 -8.24
N TYR A 275 3.36 -7.31 -8.68
CA TYR A 275 4.62 -7.15 -9.42
C TYR A 275 4.43 -6.41 -10.73
N PHE A 276 3.37 -6.74 -11.48
CA PHE A 276 3.05 -6.05 -12.73
C PHE A 276 2.79 -4.55 -12.47
N LEU A 277 2.01 -4.23 -11.44
CA LEU A 277 1.69 -2.85 -11.07
C LEU A 277 2.92 -2.08 -10.55
N TRP A 278 3.84 -2.74 -9.85
CA TRP A 278 5.05 -2.13 -9.29
C TRP A 278 6.34 -2.40 -10.08
N TRP A 279 6.23 -2.83 -11.33
CA TRP A 279 7.39 -3.18 -12.14
C TRP A 279 8.45 -2.07 -12.17
N TYR A 280 7.99 -0.84 -12.46
CA TYR A 280 8.81 0.36 -12.55
C TYR A 280 8.99 1.11 -11.22
N LYS A 281 8.44 0.61 -10.11
CA LYS A 281 8.62 1.21 -8.79
C LYS A 281 9.99 0.79 -8.23
N PRO A 282 10.91 1.74 -7.93
CA PRO A 282 12.21 1.39 -7.35
C PRO A 282 12.02 0.85 -5.93
N LEU A 283 12.77 -0.19 -5.58
CA LEU A 283 12.71 -0.87 -4.29
C LEU A 283 13.86 -0.35 -3.38
N ASN A 284 13.64 -0.31 -2.07
CA ASN A 284 14.63 0.08 -1.06
C ASN A 284 15.25 1.49 -1.25
N VAL A 285 14.48 2.48 -1.72
CA VAL A 285 14.93 3.88 -1.70
C VAL A 285 15.03 4.34 -0.24
N LYS A 286 16.26 4.53 0.25
CA LYS A 286 16.53 4.85 1.66
C LYS A 286 16.49 6.35 1.98
N TYR A 287 16.71 7.20 0.99
CA TYR A 287 16.91 8.63 1.19
C TYR A 287 16.06 9.42 0.20
N HIS A 288 15.54 10.54 0.70
CA HIS A 288 14.83 11.55 -0.08
C HIS A 288 15.81 12.32 -0.97
N ILE A 289 15.42 12.59 -2.22
CA ILE A 289 16.22 13.29 -3.22
C ILE A 289 15.82 14.78 -3.19
N PRO A 290 16.77 15.72 -3.01
CA PRO A 290 16.46 17.15 -3.01
C PRO A 290 16.16 17.65 -4.42
N LEU A 291 15.05 18.35 -4.59
CA LEU A 291 14.83 19.23 -5.73
C LEU A 291 15.22 20.66 -5.34
N HIS A 292 16.22 21.21 -6.02
CA HIS A 292 16.67 22.58 -5.80
C HIS A 292 15.79 23.55 -6.59
N GLY A 293 15.10 24.47 -5.89
CA GLY A 293 14.44 25.65 -6.50
C GLY A 293 15.47 26.54 -7.22
N GLY A 294 15.06 27.27 -8.27
CA GLY A 294 15.96 28.04 -9.14
C GLY A 294 16.91 29.00 -8.39
N SER A 295 18.09 29.22 -8.96
CA SER A 295 19.21 29.96 -8.35
C SER A 295 18.95 31.46 -8.24
N ASN A 296 18.95 31.98 -7.01
CA ASN A 296 19.75 33.14 -6.55
C ASN A 296 19.18 33.69 -5.24
N LEU A 297 19.61 33.13 -4.10
CA LEU A 297 19.78 33.92 -2.87
C LEU A 297 20.64 33.18 -1.85
N LYS A 298 21.37 33.94 -1.05
CA LYS A 298 22.38 33.49 -0.07
C LYS A 298 21.82 32.53 0.98
N SER A 299 22.68 31.62 1.44
CA SER A 299 22.45 30.71 2.57
C SER A 299 22.05 31.48 3.83
N MET A 300 21.03 31.00 4.54
CA MET A 300 20.81 31.36 5.94
C MET A 300 21.11 30.14 6.78
N THR A 301 22.06 30.30 7.68
CA THR A 301 22.59 29.29 8.58
C THR A 301 21.46 28.66 9.40
N GLU A 302 21.52 27.34 9.48
CA GLU A 302 20.68 26.49 10.31
C GLU A 302 20.91 26.83 11.79
N THR A 303 19.94 27.52 12.39
CA THR A 303 19.79 27.62 13.84
C THR A 303 18.31 27.39 14.13
N ASP A 304 17.94 26.17 14.50
CA ASP A 304 17.70 25.81 15.90
C ASP A 304 17.10 24.40 15.92
N SER A 305 17.84 23.48 16.51
CA SER A 305 17.42 22.11 16.73
C SER A 305 16.17 22.11 17.61
N LEU A 306 15.01 21.75 17.04
CA LEU A 306 13.81 21.41 17.80
C LEU A 306 14.14 20.23 18.72
N ARG A 307 14.35 20.56 20.00
CA ARG A 307 14.57 19.65 21.11
C ARG A 307 13.57 18.49 21.05
N HIS A 308 14.08 17.28 20.82
CA HIS A 308 13.31 16.05 20.99
C HIS A 308 12.79 16.00 22.43
N PRO A 309 11.47 15.82 22.66
CA PRO A 309 10.99 15.50 23.99
C PRO A 309 11.64 14.18 24.43
N ALA A 310 12.18 14.18 25.65
CA ALA A 310 12.83 13.03 26.26
C ALA A 310 11.99 11.75 26.11
N HIS A 311 12.66 10.61 26.01
CA HIS A 311 12.07 9.28 25.91
C HIS A 311 11.10 9.02 27.06
N THR A 312 9.84 9.39 26.85
CA THR A 312 8.75 8.96 27.70
C THR A 312 8.44 7.52 27.33
N VAL A 313 8.40 6.64 28.33
CA VAL A 313 7.94 5.27 28.16
C VAL A 313 6.50 5.36 27.70
N THR A 314 6.28 5.21 26.39
CA THR A 314 4.94 5.28 25.82
C THR A 314 4.14 4.08 26.34
N PRO A 315 2.99 4.31 27.02
CA PRO A 315 2.18 3.23 27.54
C PRO A 315 1.73 2.28 26.43
N TRP A 316 1.47 1.01 26.77
CA TRP A 316 1.04 -0.01 25.81
C TRP A 316 -0.25 0.39 25.08
N TRP A 317 -1.21 1.02 25.77
CA TRP A 317 -2.46 1.48 25.17
C TRP A 317 -2.23 2.59 24.13
N LEU A 318 -1.25 3.48 24.35
CA LEU A 318 -0.93 4.54 23.39
C LEU A 318 -0.21 3.98 22.16
N LYS A 319 0.65 2.96 22.35
CA LYS A 319 1.23 2.19 21.23
C LYS A 319 0.15 1.47 20.45
N PHE A 320 -0.83 0.88 21.13
CA PHE A 320 -1.99 0.24 20.51
C PHE A 320 -2.84 1.25 19.72
N LEU A 321 -3.16 2.43 20.28
CA LEU A 321 -3.88 3.49 19.55
C LEU A 321 -3.11 3.97 18.31
N LYS A 322 -1.79 4.12 18.41
CA LYS A 322 -0.96 4.46 17.24
C LYS A 322 -0.99 3.35 16.19
N PHE A 323 -0.96 2.09 16.61
CA PHE A 323 -1.06 0.94 15.72
C PHE A 323 -2.44 0.84 15.05
N THR A 324 -3.53 1.03 15.79
CA THR A 324 -4.89 1.03 15.23
C THR A 324 -5.11 2.21 14.29
N GLY A 325 -4.57 3.39 14.61
CA GLY A 325 -4.56 4.55 13.71
C GLY A 325 -3.76 4.28 12.42
N TRP A 326 -2.59 3.67 12.53
CA TRP A 326 -1.78 3.26 11.37
C TRP A 326 -2.47 2.19 10.52
N MET A 327 -3.13 1.22 11.15
CA MET A 327 -3.92 0.19 10.48
C MET A 327 -5.09 0.82 9.73
N TRP A 328 -5.85 1.68 10.41
CA TRP A 328 -6.97 2.43 9.83
C TRP A 328 -6.52 3.29 8.65
N TYR A 329 -5.39 3.98 8.78
CA TYR A 329 -4.77 4.72 7.68
C TYR A 329 -4.45 3.81 6.50
N THR A 330 -3.77 2.69 6.74
CA THR A 330 -3.34 1.77 5.69
C THR A 330 -4.55 1.15 4.98
N LEU A 331 -5.66 0.93 5.68
CA LEU A 331 -6.86 0.34 5.10
C LEU A 331 -7.74 1.38 4.37
N MET A 332 -7.89 2.58 4.94
CA MET A 332 -8.84 3.59 4.46
C MET A 332 -8.20 4.71 3.64
N GLY A 333 -6.88 4.84 3.69
CA GLY A 333 -6.06 5.85 3.03
C GLY A 333 -6.54 7.28 3.27
N LYS A 334 -6.81 7.64 4.53
CA LYS A 334 -7.00 9.04 4.95
C LYS A 334 -5.99 9.35 6.05
N PRO A 335 -4.92 10.12 5.77
CA PRO A 335 -4.02 10.55 6.84
C PRO A 335 -4.79 11.48 7.78
N PRO A 336 -4.52 11.46 9.10
CA PRO A 336 -4.99 12.51 9.98
C PRO A 336 -4.51 13.86 9.42
N LYS A 337 -5.39 14.86 9.31
CA LYS A 337 -5.12 16.20 8.73
C LYS A 337 -3.87 16.92 9.29
N ARG A 338 -3.25 16.40 10.34
CA ARG A 338 -2.11 16.97 11.06
C ARG A 338 -0.72 16.47 10.60
N TYR A 339 -0.63 15.57 9.63
CA TYR A 339 0.66 15.10 9.10
C TYR A 339 1.07 15.92 7.86
N TYR A 340 1.80 17.01 8.08
CA TYR A 340 2.60 17.58 6.99
C TYR A 340 3.65 16.53 6.58
N MET A 341 3.57 16.06 5.34
CA MET A 341 4.55 15.16 4.75
C MET A 341 5.89 15.90 4.66
N SER A 342 6.80 15.59 5.59
CA SER A 342 8.15 16.15 5.64
C SER A 342 9.19 15.04 5.49
N THR A 343 10.42 15.41 5.19
CA THR A 343 11.55 14.45 5.17
C THR A 343 11.77 13.75 6.53
N GLU A 344 11.35 14.36 7.63
CA GLU A 344 11.45 13.77 8.97
C GLU A 344 10.46 12.63 9.19
N ASN A 345 9.20 12.86 8.82
CA ASN A 345 8.12 11.88 9.01
C ASN A 345 8.04 10.86 7.86
N GLY A 346 8.50 11.25 6.67
CA GLY A 346 8.37 10.47 5.44
C GLY A 346 6.94 10.46 4.89
N ALA A 347 6.78 9.85 3.71
CA ALA A 347 5.44 9.58 3.19
C ALA A 347 4.80 8.44 3.99
N PRO A 348 3.49 8.53 4.31
CA PRO A 348 2.80 7.38 4.85
C PRO A 348 2.95 6.17 3.91
N GLN A 349 3.01 4.98 4.50
CA GLN A 349 3.26 3.76 3.73
C GLN A 349 2.19 3.56 2.67
N PHE A 350 2.64 3.28 1.44
CA PHE A 350 1.84 3.06 0.24
C PHE A 350 0.98 4.23 -0.26
N TYR A 351 0.96 5.38 0.43
CA TYR A 351 0.29 6.58 -0.08
C TYR A 351 0.73 6.90 -1.51
N SER A 352 -0.18 7.38 -2.34
CA SER A 352 0.09 7.73 -3.74
C SER A 352 0.38 9.22 -3.94
N GLY A 353 0.19 10.04 -2.92
CA GLY A 353 0.32 11.50 -3.00
C GLY A 353 -0.99 12.24 -3.28
N THR A 354 -2.12 11.53 -3.40
CA THR A 354 -3.44 12.14 -3.66
C THR A 354 -4.59 11.30 -3.10
N ASP A 355 -5.67 11.95 -2.68
CA ASP A 355 -6.92 11.29 -2.26
C ASP A 355 -7.92 11.11 -3.42
N LYS A 356 -7.65 11.68 -4.62
CA LYS A 356 -8.56 11.68 -5.78
C LYS A 356 -8.94 10.26 -6.26
N GLU A 357 -8.05 9.29 -6.07
CA GLU A 357 -8.24 7.90 -6.55
C GLU A 357 -8.78 6.94 -5.48
N LYS A 358 -9.15 7.45 -4.30
CA LYS A 358 -9.60 6.63 -3.16
C LYS A 358 -10.77 5.70 -3.48
N SER A 359 -11.79 6.17 -4.21
CA SER A 359 -12.96 5.35 -4.56
C SER A 359 -12.55 4.16 -5.44
N LYS A 360 -11.66 4.39 -6.42
CA LYS A 360 -11.12 3.33 -7.29
C LYS A 360 -10.26 2.34 -6.51
N ARG A 361 -9.39 2.80 -5.60
CA ARG A 361 -8.61 1.92 -4.72
C ARG A 361 -9.53 0.99 -3.94
N PHE A 362 -10.59 1.53 -3.33
CA PHE A 362 -11.52 0.72 -2.56
C PHE A 362 -12.22 -0.33 -3.44
N MET A 363 -12.66 0.04 -4.64
CA MET A 363 -13.27 -0.91 -5.58
C MET A 363 -12.30 -2.04 -5.96
N ILE A 364 -11.05 -1.70 -6.29
CA ILE A 364 -10.02 -2.69 -6.60
C ILE A 364 -9.78 -3.62 -5.41
N MET A 365 -9.70 -3.08 -4.19
CA MET A 365 -9.55 -3.85 -2.96
C MET A 365 -10.70 -4.85 -2.77
N VAL A 366 -11.96 -4.43 -3.00
CA VAL A 366 -13.13 -5.33 -2.91
C VAL A 366 -13.08 -6.40 -4.00
N CYS A 367 -12.76 -6.05 -5.25
CA CYS A 367 -12.67 -7.01 -6.34
C CYS A 367 -11.57 -8.05 -6.08
N VAL A 368 -10.36 -7.62 -5.74
CA VAL A 368 -9.24 -8.52 -5.43
C VAL A 368 -9.53 -9.35 -4.19
N GLY A 369 -10.12 -8.74 -3.15
CA GLY A 369 -10.52 -9.42 -1.94
C GLY A 369 -11.61 -10.47 -2.17
N PHE A 370 -12.57 -10.22 -3.07
CA PHE A 370 -13.57 -11.21 -3.47
C PHE A 370 -12.94 -12.38 -4.21
N LEU A 371 -12.03 -12.11 -5.16
CA LEU A 371 -11.28 -13.16 -5.85
C LEU A 371 -10.50 -14.01 -4.84
N PHE A 372 -9.73 -13.37 -3.95
CA PHE A 372 -8.92 -14.07 -2.94
C PHE A 372 -9.78 -14.82 -1.91
N GLY A 373 -10.91 -14.25 -1.46
CA GLY A 373 -11.88 -14.91 -0.60
C GLY A 373 -12.54 -16.11 -1.28
N GLY A 374 -12.81 -15.99 -2.59
CA GLY A 374 -13.32 -17.06 -3.43
C GLY A 374 -12.42 -18.30 -3.44
N PHE A 375 -11.10 -18.13 -3.50
CA PHE A 375 -10.14 -19.24 -3.39
C PHE A 375 -10.32 -20.02 -2.07
N HIS A 376 -10.52 -19.33 -0.95
CA HIS A 376 -10.74 -19.99 0.36
C HIS A 376 -12.09 -20.71 0.42
N CYS A 377 -13.13 -20.12 -0.19
CA CYS A 377 -14.42 -20.78 -0.34
C CYS A 377 -14.35 -22.04 -1.21
N LEU A 378 -13.60 -22.03 -2.32
CA LEU A 378 -13.39 -23.21 -3.16
C LEU A 378 -12.69 -24.35 -2.39
N ALA A 379 -11.70 -23.99 -1.57
CA ALA A 379 -10.98 -24.92 -0.71
C ALA A 379 -11.85 -25.52 0.43
N SER A 380 -13.06 -25.01 0.65
CA SER A 380 -13.99 -25.57 1.65
C SER A 380 -14.54 -26.96 1.32
N SER A 381 -14.31 -27.41 0.07
CA SER A 381 -14.63 -28.75 -0.41
C SER A 381 -13.53 -29.77 -0.09
N PHE A 382 -12.34 -29.32 0.35
CA PHE A 382 -11.19 -30.19 0.57
C PHE A 382 -11.37 -31.09 1.81
N TYR A 383 -10.44 -32.04 1.97
CA TYR A 383 -10.37 -32.91 3.13
C TYR A 383 -10.03 -32.12 4.40
N PHE A 384 -10.63 -32.46 5.54
CA PHE A 384 -10.29 -31.88 6.84
C PHE A 384 -10.17 -33.01 7.87
N PRO A 385 -9.20 -32.94 8.81
CA PRO A 385 -9.05 -33.94 9.86
C PRO A 385 -10.27 -34.06 10.77
N SER A 386 -10.99 -32.95 11.00
CA SER A 386 -12.21 -32.93 11.82
C SER A 386 -13.34 -32.08 11.21
N HIS A 387 -14.57 -32.40 11.60
CA HIS A 387 -15.75 -31.62 11.20
C HIS A 387 -15.72 -30.19 11.74
N ALA A 388 -15.18 -30.00 12.96
CA ALA A 388 -15.05 -28.68 13.58
C ALA A 388 -14.11 -27.76 12.77
N GLU A 389 -12.94 -28.27 12.33
CA GLU A 389 -12.01 -27.52 11.50
C GLU A 389 -12.62 -27.14 10.14
N LYS A 390 -13.41 -28.04 9.53
CA LYS A 390 -14.13 -27.77 8.29
C LYS A 390 -15.16 -26.65 8.45
N LEU A 391 -15.94 -26.68 9.53
CA LEU A 391 -16.91 -25.62 9.83
C LEU A 391 -16.20 -24.29 10.09
N LEU A 392 -15.13 -24.30 10.88
CA LEU A 392 -14.36 -23.10 11.20
C LEU A 392 -13.77 -22.48 9.93
N TRP A 393 -13.21 -23.30 9.03
CA TRP A 393 -12.73 -22.86 7.72
C TRP A 393 -13.84 -22.18 6.90
N ARG A 394 -15.03 -22.79 6.82
CA ARG A 394 -16.17 -22.25 6.08
C ARG A 394 -16.64 -20.91 6.64
N PHE A 395 -16.84 -20.81 7.95
CA PHE A 395 -17.25 -19.57 8.60
C PHE A 395 -16.18 -18.49 8.44
N SER A 396 -14.90 -18.82 8.60
CA SER A 396 -13.81 -17.86 8.37
C SER A 396 -13.73 -17.40 6.92
N SER A 397 -13.93 -18.30 5.94
CA SER A 397 -13.93 -17.96 4.51
C SER A 397 -15.07 -16.99 4.16
N ILE A 398 -16.27 -17.26 4.67
CA ILE A 398 -17.43 -16.37 4.51
C ILE A 398 -17.19 -15.04 5.22
N ALA A 399 -16.65 -15.05 6.44
CA ALA A 399 -16.35 -13.83 7.20
C ALA A 399 -15.32 -12.95 6.48
N VAL A 400 -14.28 -13.53 5.87
CA VAL A 400 -13.32 -12.81 5.02
C VAL A 400 -14.01 -12.21 3.80
N LEU A 401 -14.88 -12.97 3.14
CA LEU A 401 -15.62 -12.51 1.97
C LEU A 401 -16.57 -11.34 2.30
N MET A 402 -17.30 -11.43 3.41
CA MET A 402 -18.27 -10.42 3.87
C MET A 402 -17.61 -9.20 4.50
N GLY A 403 -16.52 -9.38 5.25
CA GLY A 403 -15.83 -8.29 5.97
C GLY A 403 -15.34 -7.18 5.03
N LEU A 404 -15.01 -7.52 3.79
CA LEU A 404 -14.60 -6.57 2.75
C LEU A 404 -15.75 -5.65 2.29
N PHE A 405 -16.99 -6.17 2.23
CA PHE A 405 -18.17 -5.36 1.90
C PHE A 405 -18.55 -4.41 3.04
N ALA A 406 -18.45 -4.89 4.29
CA ALA A 406 -18.84 -4.11 5.46
C ALA A 406 -17.84 -2.99 5.84
N ALA A 407 -16.58 -3.09 5.38
CA ALA A 407 -15.60 -2.02 5.53
C ALA A 407 -15.90 -0.78 4.65
N GLY A 408 -16.73 -0.94 3.60
CA GLY A 408 -17.19 0.15 2.76
C GLY A 408 -18.34 0.90 3.44
N ARG A 409 -18.05 2.09 3.98
CA ARG A 409 -19.05 2.96 4.60
C ARG A 409 -20.15 3.42 3.61
N SER A 410 -19.91 3.26 2.31
CA SER A 410 -20.80 3.59 1.19
C SER A 410 -21.47 2.32 0.65
N SER A 411 -22.78 2.39 0.41
CA SER A 411 -23.54 1.30 -0.24
C SER A 411 -22.79 0.80 -1.48
N PRO A 412 -22.58 -0.53 -1.65
CA PRO A 412 -21.94 -1.08 -2.83
C PRO A 412 -22.58 -0.58 -4.14
N VAL A 413 -23.89 -0.29 -4.09
CA VAL A 413 -24.64 0.31 -5.20
C VAL A 413 -24.17 1.73 -5.53
N ILE A 414 -23.96 2.58 -4.52
CA ILE A 414 -23.48 3.96 -4.72
C ILE A 414 -22.05 3.93 -5.29
N MET A 415 -21.21 3.02 -4.81
CA MET A 415 -19.84 2.89 -5.30
C MET A 415 -19.76 2.36 -6.74
N VAL A 416 -20.59 1.37 -7.09
CA VAL A 416 -20.68 0.87 -8.46
C VAL A 416 -21.21 1.97 -9.39
N LEU A 417 -22.16 2.78 -8.93
CA LEU A 417 -22.66 3.92 -9.72
C LEU A 417 -21.58 5.00 -9.92
N GLU A 418 -20.76 5.31 -8.90
CA GLU A 418 -19.61 6.22 -9.03
C GLU A 418 -18.58 5.70 -10.04
N TRP A 419 -18.36 4.37 -10.07
CA TRP A 419 -17.38 3.76 -10.96
C TRP A 419 -17.87 3.67 -12.41
N VAL A 420 -19.12 3.25 -12.62
CA VAL A 420 -19.70 3.07 -13.97
C VAL A 420 -20.07 4.40 -14.62
N ALA A 421 -20.54 5.38 -13.84
CA ALA A 421 -21.08 6.63 -14.36
C ALA A 421 -20.67 7.83 -13.49
N PRO A 422 -19.37 8.21 -13.47
CA PRO A 422 -18.85 9.26 -12.59
C PRO A 422 -19.54 10.62 -12.79
N GLU A 423 -19.93 10.94 -14.04
CA GLU A 423 -20.62 12.19 -14.38
C GLU A 423 -22.09 12.25 -13.88
N TRP A 424 -22.69 11.09 -13.63
CA TRP A 424 -24.04 10.97 -13.09
C TRP A 424 -24.06 11.11 -11.57
N THR A 425 -22.99 10.69 -10.89
CA THR A 425 -22.89 10.74 -9.43
C THR A 425 -22.58 12.12 -8.88
N GLU A 426 -21.68 12.92 -9.48
CA GLU A 426 -21.42 14.29 -9.01
C GLU A 426 -22.70 15.15 -8.97
N ARG A 427 -23.53 15.05 -10.02
CA ARG A 427 -24.81 15.77 -10.13
C ARG A 427 -25.92 15.27 -9.19
N ARG A 428 -25.78 14.07 -8.61
CA ARG A 428 -26.79 13.46 -7.73
C ARG A 428 -26.37 13.49 -6.26
N VAL A 429 -25.08 13.30 -5.96
CA VAL A 429 -24.51 13.44 -4.60
C VAL A 429 -24.66 14.88 -4.12
N HIS A 430 -24.35 15.88 -4.95
CA HIS A 430 -24.60 17.29 -4.57
C HIS A 430 -26.08 17.56 -4.27
N ARG A 431 -27.00 16.91 -4.98
CA ARG A 431 -28.46 17.03 -4.80
C ARG A 431 -28.95 16.28 -3.56
N ILE A 432 -28.34 15.15 -3.24
CA ILE A 432 -28.70 14.34 -2.06
C ILE A 432 -28.09 14.95 -0.80
N ASP A 433 -26.83 15.42 -0.81
CA ASP A 433 -26.21 16.09 0.33
C ASP A 433 -26.95 17.37 0.70
N THR A 434 -27.39 18.16 -0.29
CA THR A 434 -28.22 19.35 -0.04
C THR A 434 -29.62 19.00 0.48
N THR A 435 -30.23 17.91 0.02
CA THR A 435 -31.55 17.48 0.50
C THR A 435 -31.48 16.82 1.88
N ILE A 436 -30.43 16.05 2.16
CA ILE A 436 -30.16 15.45 3.48
C ILE A 436 -29.82 16.55 4.47
N ALA A 437 -28.93 17.51 4.12
CA ALA A 437 -28.62 18.67 4.96
C ALA A 437 -29.86 19.54 5.24
N ALA A 438 -30.77 19.69 4.27
CA ALA A 438 -32.04 20.40 4.47
C ALA A 438 -33.03 19.64 5.38
N LEU A 439 -32.99 18.31 5.39
CA LEU A 439 -33.74 17.46 6.35
C LEU A 439 -33.04 17.34 7.71
N HIS A 440 -31.80 17.84 7.84
CA HIS A 440 -30.91 17.61 8.99
C HIS A 440 -30.97 18.67 10.10
N ASN A 441 -31.70 19.76 9.91
CA ASN A 441 -31.74 20.83 10.92
C ASN A 441 -32.55 20.41 12.16
N GLY A 442 -31.89 19.79 13.14
CA GLY A 442 -32.33 19.83 14.54
C GLY A 442 -32.41 18.52 15.32
N ASN A 443 -31.75 17.41 14.91
CA ASN A 443 -31.89 16.14 15.62
C ASN A 443 -30.57 15.67 16.30
N ILE A 444 -30.65 15.42 17.62
CA ILE A 444 -29.57 14.97 18.54
C ILE A 444 -28.94 13.62 18.12
N TRP A 445 -29.50 12.98 17.10
CA TRP A 445 -29.06 11.70 16.58
C TRP A 445 -27.81 11.80 15.69
N GLU A 446 -27.42 12.98 15.19
CA GLU A 446 -26.29 13.11 14.25
C GLU A 446 -24.92 12.86 14.87
N GLU A 447 -24.71 13.21 16.14
CA GLU A 447 -23.39 13.03 16.78
C GLU A 447 -23.06 11.55 17.09
N ARG A 448 -24.08 10.69 17.27
CA ARG A 448 -23.87 9.29 17.71
C ARG A 448 -23.60 8.33 16.55
N TRP A 449 -24.20 8.54 15.38
CA TRP A 449 -23.98 7.71 14.20
C TRP A 449 -22.52 7.59 13.76
N PRO A 450 -21.70 8.66 13.67
CA PRO A 450 -20.33 8.53 13.22
C PRO A 450 -19.49 7.66 14.15
N LEU A 451 -19.74 7.74 15.46
CA LEU A 451 -19.10 6.92 16.49
C LEU A 451 -19.53 5.45 16.38
N ILE A 452 -20.84 5.19 16.25
CA ILE A 452 -21.37 3.82 16.07
C ILE A 452 -20.80 3.19 14.80
N PHE A 453 -20.82 3.90 13.67
CA PHE A 453 -20.25 3.40 12.42
C PHE A 453 -18.73 3.19 12.52
N HIS A 454 -18.02 4.03 13.27
CA HIS A 454 -16.59 3.84 13.53
C HIS A 454 -16.34 2.56 14.36
N PHE A 455 -17.09 2.34 15.44
CA PHE A 455 -17.02 1.10 16.23
C PHE A 455 -17.38 -0.14 15.41
N MET A 456 -18.44 -0.08 14.59
CA MET A 456 -18.80 -1.19 13.69
C MET A 456 -17.68 -1.47 12.69
N SER A 457 -17.10 -0.44 12.07
CA SER A 457 -15.99 -0.60 11.13
C SER A 457 -14.77 -1.24 11.80
N ILE A 458 -14.42 -0.80 13.02
CA ILE A 458 -13.34 -1.39 13.80
C ILE A 458 -13.63 -2.87 14.09
N SER A 459 -14.86 -3.18 14.54
CA SER A 459 -15.26 -4.57 14.81
C SER A 459 -15.14 -5.45 13.58
N VAL A 460 -15.58 -4.98 12.41
CA VAL A 460 -15.46 -5.69 11.14
C VAL A 460 -14.01 -5.99 10.80
N ILE A 461 -13.11 -5.01 10.97
CA ILE A 461 -11.66 -5.19 10.73
C ILE A 461 -11.11 -6.26 11.67
N PHE A 462 -11.44 -6.24 12.96
CA PHE A 462 -10.96 -7.26 13.89
C PHE A 462 -11.49 -8.65 13.56
N THR A 463 -12.78 -8.77 13.22
CA THR A 463 -13.37 -10.04 12.78
C THR A 463 -12.70 -10.56 11.51
N TYR A 464 -12.43 -9.68 10.54
CA TYR A 464 -11.70 -10.01 9.32
C TYR A 464 -10.30 -10.55 9.62
N MET A 465 -9.53 -9.85 10.47
CA MET A 465 -8.17 -10.25 10.84
C MET A 465 -8.16 -11.57 11.63
N ALA A 466 -9.13 -11.78 12.52
CA ALA A 466 -9.28 -13.03 13.24
C ALA A 466 -9.58 -14.20 12.29
N ALA A 467 -10.51 -14.01 11.35
CA ALA A 467 -10.86 -15.02 10.34
C ALA A 467 -9.65 -15.36 9.44
N ARG A 468 -8.83 -14.36 9.08
CA ARG A 468 -7.56 -14.56 8.36
C ARG A 468 -6.56 -15.40 9.13
N ILE A 469 -6.35 -15.08 10.41
CA ILE A 469 -5.45 -15.84 11.27
C ILE A 469 -5.94 -17.29 11.40
N LEU A 470 -7.26 -17.50 11.57
CA LEU A 470 -7.85 -18.83 11.65
C LEU A 470 -7.64 -19.65 10.37
N ILE A 471 -7.86 -19.06 9.19
CA ILE A 471 -7.57 -19.70 7.90
C ILE A 471 -6.10 -20.14 7.82
N ILE A 472 -5.16 -19.27 8.19
CA ILE A 472 -3.73 -19.61 8.18
C ILE A 472 -3.44 -20.77 9.14
N ILE A 473 -3.94 -20.71 10.38
CA ILE A 473 -3.76 -21.76 11.38
C ILE A 473 -4.33 -23.09 10.89
N LEU A 474 -5.55 -23.09 10.35
CA LEU A 474 -6.22 -24.29 9.84
C LEU A 474 -5.48 -24.89 8.64
N ALA A 475 -4.87 -24.07 7.78
CA ALA A 475 -4.04 -24.55 6.68
C ALA A 475 -2.83 -25.36 7.18
N PHE A 476 -2.22 -24.97 8.31
CA PHE A 476 -1.17 -25.75 8.95
C PHE A 476 -1.71 -26.99 9.68
N LEU A 477 -2.84 -26.87 10.39
CA LEU A 477 -3.43 -27.99 11.14
C LEU A 477 -3.82 -29.15 10.23
N GLN A 478 -4.29 -28.87 9.01
CA GLN A 478 -4.63 -29.90 8.03
C GLN A 478 -3.44 -30.82 7.72
N LEU A 479 -2.20 -30.31 7.79
CA LEU A 479 -1.00 -31.10 7.47
C LEU A 479 -0.72 -32.23 8.48
N ARG A 480 -1.40 -32.24 9.64
CA ARG A 480 -1.31 -33.32 10.63
C ARG A 480 -1.83 -34.65 10.08
N SER A 481 -2.80 -34.59 9.17
CA SER A 481 -3.43 -35.78 8.58
C SER A 481 -3.85 -35.45 7.16
N LEU A 482 -3.08 -35.96 6.19
CA LEU A 482 -3.31 -35.79 4.77
C LEU A 482 -3.72 -37.11 4.11
N PRO A 483 -4.55 -37.06 3.05
CA PRO A 483 -4.80 -38.25 2.25
C PRO A 483 -3.49 -38.72 1.59
N PRO A 484 -3.25 -40.04 1.45
CA PRO A 484 -1.98 -40.57 0.90
C PRO A 484 -1.62 -39.98 -0.48
N LEU A 485 -2.62 -39.76 -1.33
CA LEU A 485 -2.47 -39.15 -2.66
C LEU A 485 -1.88 -37.73 -2.62
N ALA A 486 -2.02 -36.99 -1.52
CA ALA A 486 -1.42 -35.66 -1.38
C ALA A 486 0.12 -35.70 -1.35
N LEU A 487 0.69 -36.85 -0.99
CA LEU A 487 2.13 -37.09 -0.91
C LEU A 487 2.73 -37.62 -2.22
N CYS A 488 1.91 -37.99 -3.22
CA CYS A 488 2.44 -38.35 -4.53
C CYS A 488 3.05 -37.12 -5.23
N THR A 489 4.20 -37.29 -5.89
CA THR A 489 4.81 -36.26 -6.74
C THR A 489 4.12 -36.15 -8.09
N VAL A 490 4.23 -34.97 -8.71
CA VAL A 490 3.71 -34.73 -10.07
C VAL A 490 4.55 -35.50 -11.07
N GLN A 491 3.91 -36.34 -11.87
CA GLN A 491 4.57 -37.07 -12.96
C GLN A 491 4.61 -36.19 -14.21
N TRP A 492 5.70 -35.45 -14.42
CA TRP A 492 5.83 -34.50 -15.54
C TRP A 492 5.72 -35.17 -16.92
N THR A 493 6.10 -36.45 -17.02
CA THR A 493 5.96 -37.29 -18.22
C THR A 493 4.51 -37.43 -18.69
N ASN A 494 3.53 -37.29 -17.80
CA ASN A 494 2.10 -37.35 -18.13
C ASN A 494 1.51 -35.99 -18.53
N VAL A 495 2.26 -34.90 -18.34
CA VAL A 495 1.81 -33.52 -18.59
C VAL A 495 2.47 -32.94 -19.84
N LEU A 496 3.72 -33.32 -20.10
CA LEU A 496 4.41 -32.96 -21.33
C LEU A 496 3.93 -33.89 -22.45
N PRO A 497 3.45 -33.37 -23.59
CA PRO A 497 3.11 -34.21 -24.73
C PRO A 497 4.35 -35.02 -25.13
N HIS A 498 4.19 -36.33 -25.29
CA HIS A 498 5.27 -37.23 -25.69
C HIS A 498 5.83 -36.73 -27.04
N ILE A 499 7.10 -36.28 -27.04
CA ILE A 499 7.83 -35.86 -28.25
C ILE A 499 8.56 -37.07 -28.82
#